data_AF-A0A0C3A3M3-F1
#
_entry.id   AF-A0A0C3A3M3-F1
#
_cell.length_a   1.000
_cell.length_b   1.000
_cell.length_c   1.000
_cell.angle_alpha   90.00
_cell.angle_beta   90.00
_cell.angle_gamma   90.00
#
_symmetry.space_group_name_H-M   'P 1'
#
loop_
_entity.id
_entity.type
_entity.pdbx_description
1 polymer ?
#
loop_
_entity_poly.entity_id
_entity_poly.type
_entity_poly.pdbx_seq_one_letter_code
_entity_poly.pdbx_strand_id
1 'polypeptide(L)'
;MVDEAEHSLSDALSVLSQTVRDACIVLDGGCSEMLMSRAVDETARKAKGKKAIPMEAFAHALRQIPTIVTDNAGDDSSDLVTCLRAAQYKGQTAPAWRLERGTTGSMRKIGIMRVLSWNGRSCSVPARLQR
;
A
#
# COMPACT_ATOMS: atom_id res chain seq x y z
N MET A 1 27.38 6.03 -12.92
CA MET A 1 27.13 6.59 -11.57
C MET A 1 26.53 7.99 -11.65
N VAL A 2 26.99 8.88 -12.55
CA VAL A 2 26.36 10.20 -12.75
C VAL A 2 24.94 10.06 -13.30
N ASP A 3 24.70 9.17 -14.27
CA ASP A 3 23.36 8.97 -14.86
C ASP A 3 22.31 8.48 -13.84
N GLU A 4 22.71 7.61 -12.90
CA GLU A 4 21.80 7.10 -11.85
C GLU A 4 21.45 8.21 -10.83
N ALA A 5 22.41 9.10 -10.55
CA ALA A 5 22.17 10.24 -9.67
C ALA A 5 21.22 11.26 -10.32
N GLU A 6 21.36 11.51 -11.62
CA GLU A 6 20.44 12.34 -12.39
C GLU A 6 19.04 11.73 -12.45
N HIS A 7 18.94 10.41 -12.65
CA HIS A 7 17.66 9.70 -12.65
C HIS A 7 16.97 9.76 -11.28
N SER A 8 17.69 9.46 -10.21
CA SER A 8 17.16 9.53 -8.84
C SER A 8 16.68 10.93 -8.47
N LEU A 9 17.40 11.96 -8.89
CA LEU A 9 16.99 13.36 -8.69
C LEU A 9 15.74 13.70 -9.48
N SER A 10 15.64 13.25 -10.74
CA SER A 10 14.47 13.45 -11.58
C SER A 10 13.22 12.80 -10.98
N ASP A 11 13.34 11.60 -10.42
CA ASP A 11 12.24 10.89 -9.75
C ASP A 11 11.78 11.64 -8.49
N ALA A 12 12.74 12.09 -7.65
CA ALA A 12 12.43 12.86 -6.46
C ALA A 12 11.69 14.17 -6.78
N LEU A 13 12.15 14.91 -7.80
CA LEU A 13 11.50 16.13 -8.26
C LEU A 13 10.10 15.87 -8.84
N SER A 14 9.93 14.75 -9.54
CA SER A 14 8.63 14.35 -10.08
C SER A 14 7.62 14.07 -8.97
N VAL A 15 8.02 13.34 -7.92
CA VAL A 15 7.18 13.08 -6.74
C VAL A 15 6.85 14.39 -6.01
N LEU A 16 7.81 15.29 -5.84
CA LEU A 16 7.59 16.57 -5.19
C LEU A 16 6.60 17.44 -5.97
N SER A 17 6.76 17.53 -7.29
CA SER A 17 5.85 18.26 -8.18
C SER A 17 4.42 17.72 -8.10
N GLN A 18 4.25 16.40 -8.02
CA GLN A 18 2.94 15.77 -7.83
C GLN A 18 2.36 16.07 -6.44
N THR A 19 3.18 16.02 -5.39
CA THR A 19 2.76 16.32 -4.01
C THR A 19 2.23 17.75 -3.88
N VAL A 20 2.87 18.72 -4.55
CA VAL A 20 2.45 20.13 -4.54
C VAL A 20 1.14 20.34 -5.30
N ARG A 21 0.90 19.58 -6.37
CA ARG A 21 -0.35 19.67 -7.16
C ARG A 21 -1.52 18.99 -6.47
N ASP A 22 -1.31 17.77 -5.97
CA ASP A 22 -2.31 16.95 -5.32
C ASP A 22 -1.74 16.38 -4.00
N ALA A 23 -2.22 16.91 -2.87
CA ALA A 23 -1.81 16.44 -1.54
C ALA A 23 -2.50 15.12 -1.12
N CYS A 24 -2.95 14.31 -2.08
CA CYS A 24 -3.57 13.04 -1.74
C CYS A 24 -2.50 11.98 -1.47
N ILE A 25 -2.42 11.59 -0.20
CA ILE A 25 -1.37 10.72 0.31
C ILE A 25 -2.00 9.40 0.75
N VAL A 26 -1.36 8.29 0.38
CA VAL A 26 -1.66 6.95 0.88
C VAL A 26 -0.43 6.33 1.53
N LEU A 27 -0.71 5.42 2.45
CA LEU A 27 0.29 4.70 3.22
C LEU A 27 0.99 3.69 2.33
N ASP A 28 2.32 3.72 2.29
CA ASP A 28 3.12 2.84 1.43
C ASP A 28 3.40 1.49 2.12
N GLY A 29 4.43 0.75 1.73
CA GLY A 29 4.93 -0.42 2.46
C GLY A 29 3.96 -1.58 2.55
N GLY A 30 3.04 -1.71 1.58
CA GLY A 30 2.11 -2.84 1.50
C GLY A 30 0.76 -2.65 2.20
N CYS A 31 0.58 -1.57 2.95
CA CYS A 31 -0.69 -1.34 3.66
C CYS A 31 -1.83 -1.02 2.68
N SER A 32 -1.55 -0.23 1.65
CA SER A 32 -2.55 0.12 0.64
C SER A 32 -3.00 -1.09 -0.17
N GLU A 33 -2.05 -1.94 -0.57
CA GLU A 33 -2.25 -3.15 -1.34
C GLU A 33 -3.06 -4.18 -0.54
N MET A 34 -2.76 -4.33 0.75
CA MET A 34 -3.53 -5.16 1.65
C MET A 34 -4.96 -4.64 1.85
N LEU A 35 -5.14 -3.31 1.95
CA LEU A 35 -6.47 -2.70 2.11
C LEU A 35 -7.33 -2.92 0.86
N MET A 36 -6.73 -2.74 -0.32
CA MET A 36 -7.38 -3.03 -1.59
C MET A 36 -7.72 -4.51 -1.74
N SER A 37 -6.79 -5.41 -1.38
CA SER A 37 -7.00 -6.86 -1.39
C SER A 37 -8.22 -7.26 -0.56
N ARG A 38 -8.35 -6.70 0.66
CA ARG A 38 -9.51 -6.93 1.52
C ARG A 38 -10.81 -6.41 0.89
N ALA A 39 -10.82 -5.19 0.36
CA ALA A 39 -12.01 -4.62 -0.26
C ALA A 39 -12.49 -5.45 -1.46
N VAL A 40 -11.55 -5.97 -2.26
CA VAL A 40 -11.85 -6.87 -3.37
C VAL A 40 -12.37 -8.20 -2.85
N ASP A 41 -11.76 -8.81 -1.84
CA ASP A 41 -12.23 -10.07 -1.23
C ASP A 41 -13.67 -9.93 -0.67
N GLU A 42 -13.98 -8.83 0.02
CA GLU A 42 -15.33 -8.56 0.54
C GLU A 42 -16.35 -8.40 -0.60
N THR A 43 -15.94 -7.84 -1.73
CA THR A 43 -16.78 -7.69 -2.92
C THR A 43 -16.93 -9.01 -3.67
N ALA A 44 -15.87 -9.82 -3.74
CA ALA A 44 -15.88 -11.15 -4.33
C ALA A 44 -16.86 -12.08 -3.60
N ARG A 45 -16.90 -12.04 -2.26
CA ARG A 45 -17.88 -12.78 -1.44
C ARG A 45 -19.33 -12.42 -1.73
N LYS A 46 -19.59 -11.18 -2.16
CA LYS A 46 -20.93 -10.70 -2.54
C LYS A 46 -21.27 -10.99 -4.00
N ALA A 47 -20.27 -11.25 -4.84
CA ALA A 47 -20.46 -11.54 -6.25
C ALA A 47 -20.98 -12.96 -6.45
N LYS A 48 -22.06 -13.11 -7.23
CA LYS A 48 -22.64 -14.43 -7.55
C LYS A 48 -22.00 -15.03 -8.80
N GLY A 49 -21.66 -16.32 -8.72
CA GLY A 49 -21.25 -17.14 -9.87
C GLY A 49 -19.77 -17.01 -10.27
N LYS A 50 -19.46 -17.28 -11.54
CA LYS A 50 -18.09 -17.39 -12.08
C LYS A 50 -17.25 -16.10 -12.00
N LYS A 51 -17.86 -14.97 -11.63
CA LYS A 51 -17.18 -13.68 -11.48
C LYS A 51 -16.37 -13.59 -10.18
N ALA A 52 -16.64 -14.41 -9.17
CA ALA A 52 -15.89 -14.41 -7.91
C ALA A 52 -14.44 -14.89 -8.10
N ILE A 53 -14.21 -15.90 -8.95
CA ILE A 53 -12.90 -16.51 -9.21
C ILE A 53 -11.84 -15.47 -9.65
N PRO A 54 -12.08 -14.64 -10.69
CA PRO A 54 -11.09 -13.63 -11.09
C PRO A 54 -10.91 -12.52 -10.04
N MET A 55 -11.93 -12.21 -9.25
CA MET A 55 -11.82 -11.20 -8.18
C MET A 55 -10.93 -11.70 -7.04
N GLU A 56 -11.08 -12.97 -6.64
CA GLU A 56 -10.20 -13.61 -5.66
C GLU A 56 -8.76 -13.71 -6.16
N ALA A 57 -8.56 -14.03 -7.44
CA ALA A 57 -7.24 -14.04 -8.07
C ALA A 57 -6.59 -12.65 -8.06
N PHE A 58 -7.37 -11.59 -8.33
CA PHE A 58 -6.88 -10.21 -8.27
C PHE A 58 -6.53 -9.79 -6.84
N ALA A 59 -7.37 -10.14 -5.86
CA ALA A 59 -7.08 -9.91 -4.45
C ALA A 59 -5.81 -10.66 -4.00
N HIS A 60 -5.57 -11.86 -4.53
CA HIS A 60 -4.32 -12.59 -4.32
C HIS A 60 -3.11 -11.87 -4.94
N ALA A 61 -3.21 -11.40 -6.18
CA ALA A 61 -2.15 -10.65 -6.84
C ALA A 61 -1.74 -9.38 -6.07
N LEU A 62 -2.72 -8.65 -5.51
CA LEU A 62 -2.43 -7.49 -4.67
C LEU A 62 -1.60 -7.84 -3.42
N ARG A 63 -1.77 -9.04 -2.86
CA ARG A 63 -0.97 -9.50 -1.71
C ARG A 63 0.43 -9.92 -2.08
N GLN A 64 0.67 -10.29 -3.34
CA GLN A 64 2.01 -10.68 -3.79
C GLN A 64 2.98 -9.50 -3.77
N ILE A 65 2.51 -8.27 -4.00
CA ILE A 65 3.36 -7.07 -4.00
C ILE A 65 4.12 -6.91 -2.67
N PRO A 66 3.45 -6.82 -1.49
CA PRO A 66 4.16 -6.70 -0.23
C PRO A 66 4.99 -7.94 0.12
N THR A 67 4.54 -9.14 -0.28
CA THR A 67 5.32 -10.37 -0.10
C THR A 67 6.66 -10.29 -0.82
N ILE A 68 6.65 -9.96 -2.12
CA ILE A 68 7.87 -9.85 -2.94
C ILE A 68 8.80 -8.75 -2.42
N VAL A 69 8.25 -7.60 -2.02
CA VAL A 69 9.06 -6.51 -1.44
C VAL A 69 9.75 -6.96 -0.15
N THR A 70 9.07 -7.78 0.67
CA THR A 70 9.62 -8.29 1.94
C THR A 70 10.62 -9.41 1.70
N ASP A 71 10.34 -10.32 0.77
CA ASP A 71 11.28 -11.37 0.37
C ASP A 71 12.57 -10.76 -0.20
N ASN A 72 12.45 -9.72 -1.02
CA ASN A 72 13.59 -8.97 -1.56
C ASN A 72 14.39 -8.24 -0.46
N ALA A 73 13.74 -7.88 0.65
CA ALA A 73 14.41 -7.30 1.80
C ALA A 73 15.13 -8.35 2.68
N GLY A 74 14.89 -9.64 2.44
CA GLY A 74 15.45 -10.75 3.22
C GLY A 74 14.71 -11.04 4.53
N ASP A 75 13.52 -10.47 4.71
CA ASP A 75 12.68 -10.65 5.90
C ASP A 75 11.59 -11.72 5.67
N ASP A 76 10.97 -12.19 6.76
CA ASP A 76 9.87 -13.15 6.68
C ASP A 76 8.57 -12.49 6.18
N SER A 77 8.28 -12.70 4.90
CA SER A 77 7.08 -12.19 4.23
C SER A 77 5.78 -12.82 4.76
N SER A 78 5.83 -14.03 5.31
CA SER A 78 4.65 -14.72 5.84
C SER A 78 4.17 -14.07 7.16
N ASP A 79 5.12 -13.71 8.02
CA ASP A 79 4.86 -12.99 9.27
C ASP A 79 4.34 -11.58 8.99
N LEU A 80 4.92 -10.89 8.01
CA LEU A 80 4.47 -9.58 7.57
C LEU A 80 3.02 -9.59 7.09
N VAL A 81 2.68 -10.47 6.15
CA VAL A 81 1.31 -10.55 5.61
C VAL A 81 0.32 -10.92 6.70
N THR A 82 0.70 -11.79 7.63
CA THR A 82 -0.13 -12.18 8.77
C THR A 82 -0.37 -11.01 9.72
N CYS A 83 0.67 -10.25 10.06
CA CYS A 83 0.57 -9.06 10.91
C CYS A 83 -0.29 -7.98 10.25
N LEU A 84 -0.06 -7.68 8.97
CA LEU A 84 -0.84 -6.69 8.22
C LEU A 84 -2.31 -7.09 8.14
N ARG A 85 -2.62 -8.37 7.88
CA ARG A 85 -4.01 -8.88 7.92
C ARG A 85 -4.63 -8.69 9.30
N ALA A 86 -3.94 -9.11 10.36
CA ALA A 86 -4.45 -9.01 11.72
C ALA A 86 -4.75 -7.55 12.11
N ALA A 87 -3.88 -6.62 11.74
CA ALA A 87 -4.07 -5.19 11.99
C ALA A 87 -5.28 -4.63 11.22
N GLN A 88 -5.47 -5.04 9.98
CA GLN A 88 -6.65 -4.63 9.19
C GLN A 88 -7.95 -5.16 9.78
N TYR A 89 -7.99 -6.42 10.24
CA TYR A 89 -9.16 -6.97 10.93
C TYR A 89 -9.47 -6.24 12.24
N LYS A 90 -8.44 -5.76 12.95
CA LYS A 90 -8.57 -4.90 14.14
C LYS A 90 -9.04 -3.48 13.83
N GLY A 91 -9.29 -3.14 12.56
CA GLY A 91 -9.71 -1.81 12.13
C GLY A 91 -8.58 -0.79 12.09
N GLN A 92 -7.32 -1.22 12.21
CA GLN A 92 -6.18 -0.32 12.03
C GLN A 92 -5.98 -0.08 10.54
N THR A 93 -6.16 1.18 10.14
CA THR A 93 -6.00 1.63 8.75
C THR A 93 -4.54 1.84 8.36
N ALA A 94 -3.62 1.89 9.33
CA ALA A 94 -2.24 2.29 9.11
C ALA A 94 -1.15 1.43 9.79
N PRO A 95 -1.24 0.08 9.80
CA PRO A 95 -0.15 -0.74 10.32
C PRO A 95 1.12 -0.55 9.48
N ALA A 96 2.21 -0.13 10.12
CA ALA A 96 3.55 -0.23 9.57
C ALA A 96 4.17 -1.55 9.95
N TRP A 97 4.77 -2.20 8.99
CA TRP A 97 5.84 -3.13 9.29
C TRP A 97 7.15 -2.34 9.30
N ARG A 98 8.02 -2.61 10.28
CA ARG A 98 9.35 -2.00 10.34
C ARG A 98 10.39 -3.10 10.18
N LEU A 99 11.04 -3.11 9.00
CA LEU A 99 12.18 -3.97 8.63
C LEU A 99 13.12 -4.22 9.82
N GLU A 100 13.59 -3.15 10.45
CA GLU A 100 14.66 -3.21 11.45
C GLU A 100 14.26 -3.70 12.85
N ARG A 101 12.97 -3.84 13.18
CA ARG A 101 12.53 -4.12 14.57
C ARG A 101 11.51 -5.25 14.71
N GLY A 102 11.04 -5.84 13.61
CA GLY A 102 10.03 -6.90 13.65
C GLY A 102 8.74 -6.50 14.39
N THR A 103 8.46 -5.20 14.56
CA THR A 103 7.31 -4.71 15.33
C THR A 103 6.35 -3.95 14.44
N THR A 104 5.04 -4.17 14.63
CA THR A 104 4.00 -3.41 13.94
C THR A 104 3.87 -2.00 14.52
N GLY A 105 4.27 -0.98 13.77
CA GLY A 105 4.13 0.44 14.10
C GLY A 105 2.96 1.10 13.38
N SER A 106 2.91 2.44 13.33
CA SER A 106 2.00 3.16 12.42
C SER A 106 2.79 3.81 11.29
N MET A 107 2.41 3.56 10.02
CA MET A 107 3.16 4.08 8.85
C MET A 107 3.22 5.60 8.83
N ARG A 108 2.17 6.24 9.35
CA ARG A 108 2.09 7.68 9.50
C ARG A 108 3.20 8.25 10.41
N LYS A 109 3.63 7.50 11.42
CA LYS A 109 4.71 7.92 12.34
C LYS A 109 6.10 7.71 11.74
N ILE A 110 6.24 6.75 10.84
CA ILE A 110 7.51 6.47 10.14
C ILE A 110 7.68 7.44 8.97
N GLY A 111 6.59 8.02 8.44
CA GLY A 111 6.62 9.01 7.37
C GLY A 111 6.77 8.42 5.98
N ILE A 112 6.68 7.09 5.84
CA ILE A 112 6.71 6.41 4.55
C ILE A 112 5.32 6.49 3.94
N MET A 113 5.20 7.30 2.90
CA MET A 113 3.93 7.63 2.27
C MET A 113 4.13 7.87 0.77
N ARG A 114 3.09 7.59 -0.01
CA ARG A 114 3.09 7.77 -1.46
C ARG A 114 2.00 8.76 -1.89
N VAL A 115 2.32 9.57 -2.89
CA VAL A 115 1.35 10.43 -3.56
C VAL A 115 0.47 9.59 -4.49
N LEU A 116 -0.84 9.76 -4.38
CA LEU A 116 -1.80 9.31 -5.38
C LEU A 116 -2.20 10.50 -6.23
N SER A 117 -1.62 10.59 -7.42
CA SER A 117 -2.11 11.47 -8.47
C SER A 117 -2.92 10.67 -9.47
N TRP A 118 -4.21 11.00 -9.65
CA TRP A 118 -5.05 10.42 -10.69
C TRP A 118 -5.70 11.53 -11.53
N ASN A 119 -5.08 11.78 -12.68
CA ASN A 119 -5.65 12.54 -13.81
C ASN A 119 -6.41 13.83 -13.42
N GLY A 120 -5.82 14.66 -12.55
CA GLY A 120 -6.33 15.98 -12.19
C GLY A 120 -7.68 16.03 -11.46
N ARG A 121 -8.19 14.89 -10.96
CA ARG A 121 -9.39 14.88 -10.13
C ARG A 121 -8.99 14.83 -8.67
N SER A 122 -9.46 15.81 -7.90
CA SER A 122 -9.32 15.84 -6.45
C SER A 122 -9.83 14.53 -5.85
N CYS A 123 -9.01 13.92 -5.00
CA CYS A 123 -9.27 12.66 -4.32
C CYS A 123 -10.70 12.55 -3.77
N SER A 124 -11.46 11.56 -4.23
CA SER A 124 -12.75 11.18 -3.63
C SER A 124 -12.59 10.24 -2.43
N VAL A 125 -11.36 9.81 -2.13
CA VAL A 125 -11.06 9.02 -0.93
C VAL A 125 -11.31 9.92 0.28
N PRO A 126 -12.32 9.61 1.12
CA PRO A 126 -12.68 10.49 2.21
C PRO A 126 -11.48 10.66 3.14
N ALA A 127 -11.23 11.89 3.59
CA ALA A 127 -10.23 12.27 4.60
C ALA A 127 -10.38 11.48 5.93
N ARG A 128 -11.38 10.62 6.03
CA ARG A 128 -11.61 9.65 7.10
C ARG A 128 -10.54 8.55 7.15
N LEU A 129 -9.81 8.28 6.06
CA LEU A 129 -8.58 7.45 6.11
C LEU A 129 -7.34 8.22 6.61
N GLN A 130 -7.43 9.55 6.73
CA GLN A 130 -6.35 10.46 7.13
C GLN A 130 -6.44 10.91 8.60
N ARG A 131 -7.48 10.50 9.34
CA ARG A 131 -7.70 10.76 10.78
C ARG A 131 -7.36 9.54 11.62
#